data_AF-E8JNJ7-F1
#
_entry.id   AF-E8JNJ7-F1
#
_cell.length_a   1.000
_cell.length_b   1.000
_cell.length_c   1.000
_cell.angle_alpha   90.00
_cell.angle_beta   90.00
_cell.angle_gamma   90.00
#
_symmetry.space_group_name_H-M   'P 1'
#
loop_
_entity.id
_entity.type
_entity.pdbx_description
1 polymer ?
#
loop_
_entity_poly.entity_id
_entity_poly.type
_entity_poly.pdbx_seq_one_letter_code
_entity_poly.pdbx_strand_id
1 'polypeptide(L)'
;MTKAFPKNFLWGGAISANQAEGAYNEDGRGLVATDVTTGGSVNSPRYMTYIDKDGNPGKVPAMGHNGKIPEGAKHAVLDTEHYPNHMAVDFYHRYKEDIKMFAEMGYSVFRLSISWARISPNGDDKEPNQAGLDFYRSVFEECRKYNIEPLVSI
;
A
#
# COMPACT_ATOMS: atom_id res chain seq x y z
N MET A 1 -6.47 -37.04 -24.53
CA MET A 1 -6.23 -36.53 -23.16
C MET A 1 -6.85 -35.15 -23.06
N THR A 2 -7.69 -34.90 -22.06
CA THR A 2 -8.23 -33.57 -21.77
C THR A 2 -7.10 -32.71 -21.20
N LYS A 3 -6.79 -31.57 -21.83
CA LYS A 3 -5.86 -30.59 -21.26
C LYS A 3 -6.57 -29.89 -20.11
N ALA A 4 -6.05 -30.06 -18.89
CA ALA A 4 -6.55 -29.42 -17.69
C ALA A 4 -5.38 -28.86 -16.89
N PHE A 5 -5.65 -27.84 -16.06
CA PHE A 5 -4.66 -27.36 -15.10
C PHE A 5 -4.33 -28.45 -14.06
N PRO A 6 -3.13 -28.41 -13.46
CA PRO A 6 -2.82 -29.25 -12.30
C PRO A 6 -3.90 -29.11 -11.22
N LYS A 7 -4.23 -30.20 -10.53
CA LYS A 7 -5.26 -30.19 -9.47
C LYS A 7 -4.93 -29.21 -8.33
N ASN A 8 -3.66 -28.91 -8.14
CA ASN A 8 -3.11 -28.00 -7.14
C ASN A 8 -2.65 -26.67 -7.74
N PHE A 9 -3.19 -26.27 -8.90
CA PHE A 9 -2.92 -24.95 -9.44
C PHE A 9 -3.44 -23.87 -8.47
N LEU A 10 -2.60 -22.89 -8.16
CA LEU A 10 -2.93 -21.85 -7.19
C LEU A 10 -3.73 -20.73 -7.86
N TRP A 11 -5.06 -20.81 -7.75
CA TRP A 11 -5.97 -19.75 -8.16
C TRP A 11 -6.11 -18.72 -7.04
N GLY A 12 -6.09 -17.44 -7.41
CA GLY A 12 -6.07 -16.35 -6.45
C GLY A 12 -6.12 -14.98 -7.10
N GLY A 13 -5.85 -13.97 -6.28
CA GLY A 13 -5.78 -12.57 -6.65
C GLY A 13 -4.55 -11.90 -6.04
N ALA A 14 -4.23 -10.70 -6.53
CA ALA A 14 -3.09 -9.93 -6.07
C ALA A 14 -3.47 -8.48 -5.80
N ILE A 15 -2.99 -7.95 -4.68
CA ILE A 15 -3.01 -6.52 -4.36
C ILE A 15 -1.61 -6.05 -3.97
N SER A 16 -1.43 -4.73 -3.82
CA SER A 16 -0.30 -4.14 -3.11
C SER A 16 -0.80 -3.26 -1.96
N ALA A 17 -0.03 -3.22 -0.89
CA ALA A 17 -0.40 -2.54 0.36
C ALA A 17 -0.80 -1.08 0.11
N ASN A 18 0.05 -0.32 -0.58
CA ASN A 18 -0.20 1.11 -0.81
C ASN A 18 -1.39 1.37 -1.75
N GLN A 19 -1.81 0.41 -2.57
CA GLN A 19 -2.97 0.55 -3.45
C GLN A 19 -4.28 0.15 -2.79
N ALA A 20 -4.25 -0.61 -1.68
CA ALA A 20 -5.44 -1.23 -1.12
C ALA A 20 -5.68 -0.92 0.37
N GLU A 21 -4.64 -0.90 1.21
CA GLU A 21 -4.78 -0.79 2.66
C GLU A 21 -5.44 0.53 3.09
N GLY A 22 -4.95 1.67 2.59
CA GLY A 22 -5.33 2.96 3.15
C GLY A 22 -4.72 3.18 4.53
N ALA A 23 -5.44 3.88 5.41
CA ALA A 23 -5.05 4.15 6.79
C ALA A 23 -3.58 4.60 6.91
N TYR A 24 -3.19 5.56 6.07
CA TYR A 24 -1.78 5.89 5.82
C TYR A 24 -1.04 6.43 7.05
N ASN A 25 -1.77 7.01 8.01
CA ASN A 25 -1.25 7.65 9.21
C ASN A 25 -1.73 6.97 10.52
N GLU A 26 -2.27 5.76 10.42
CA GLU A 26 -2.75 5.01 11.58
C GLU A 26 -1.68 4.06 12.13
N ASP A 27 -1.78 3.76 13.43
CA ASP A 27 -0.97 2.76 14.13
C ASP A 27 0.55 2.91 13.90
N GLY A 28 1.01 4.16 13.82
CA GLY A 28 2.43 4.48 13.71
C GLY A 28 3.03 4.22 12.33
N ARG A 29 2.24 3.99 11.27
CA ARG A 29 2.75 3.86 9.91
C ARG A 29 3.47 5.15 9.48
N GLY A 30 4.68 5.01 8.95
CA GLY A 30 5.44 6.11 8.35
C GLY A 30 4.94 6.50 6.96
N LEU A 31 5.33 7.69 6.49
CA LEU A 31 5.03 8.14 5.13
C LEU A 31 5.91 7.40 4.10
N VAL A 32 5.31 6.99 2.99
CA VAL A 32 6.02 6.48 1.81
C VAL A 32 5.89 7.43 0.63
N ALA A 33 6.67 7.21 -0.43
CA ALA A 33 6.67 8.06 -1.63
C ALA A 33 5.26 8.24 -2.24
N THR A 34 4.40 7.23 -2.18
CA THR A 34 3.03 7.36 -2.70
C THR A 34 2.11 8.23 -1.85
N ASP A 35 2.42 8.43 -0.57
CA ASP A 35 1.61 9.27 0.32
C ASP A 35 1.80 10.76 0.04
N VAL A 36 2.86 11.14 -0.66
CA VAL A 36 3.09 12.51 -1.15
C VAL A 36 2.86 12.64 -2.65
N THR A 37 2.28 11.61 -3.27
CA THR A 37 1.98 11.57 -4.71
C THR A 37 0.48 11.77 -4.95
N THR A 38 0.10 12.89 -5.56
CA THR A 38 -1.29 13.26 -5.81
C THR A 38 -2.01 12.26 -6.72
N GLY A 39 -3.34 12.31 -6.73
CA GLY A 39 -4.15 11.72 -7.78
C GLY A 39 -3.83 12.34 -9.14
N GLY A 40 -4.10 11.56 -10.19
CA GLY A 40 -3.99 11.98 -11.59
C GLY A 40 -5.22 11.54 -12.38
N SER A 41 -5.24 11.83 -13.67
CA SER A 41 -6.27 11.40 -14.61
C SER A 41 -5.66 11.14 -16.00
N VAL A 42 -6.49 10.76 -16.97
CA VAL A 42 -6.06 10.63 -18.37
C VAL A 42 -5.47 11.95 -18.93
N ASN A 43 -5.86 13.09 -18.37
CA ASN A 43 -5.45 14.42 -18.85
C ASN A 43 -4.45 15.12 -17.92
N SER A 44 -4.10 14.53 -16.77
CA SER A 44 -3.23 15.16 -15.78
C SER A 44 -2.37 14.11 -15.08
N PRO A 45 -1.03 14.23 -15.12
CA PRO A 45 -0.16 13.28 -14.45
C PRO A 45 -0.30 13.40 -12.93
N ARG A 46 0.21 12.40 -12.21
CA ARG A 46 0.41 12.50 -10.77
C ARG A 46 1.59 13.41 -10.46
N TYR A 47 1.53 14.13 -9.35
CA TYR A 47 2.61 15.01 -8.89
C TYR A 47 3.10 14.59 -7.51
N MET A 48 4.41 14.72 -7.27
CA MET A 48 4.98 14.67 -5.93
C MET A 48 4.93 16.07 -5.32
N THR A 49 4.47 16.14 -4.09
CA THR A 49 4.31 17.39 -3.33
C THR A 49 5.47 17.61 -2.38
N TYR A 50 5.77 18.89 -2.13
CA TYR A 50 6.86 19.32 -1.25
C TYR A 50 6.55 20.68 -0.61
N ILE A 51 7.28 20.97 0.46
CA ILE A 51 7.43 22.32 1.04
C ILE A 51 8.88 22.74 0.77
N ASP A 52 9.07 23.91 0.17
CA ASP A 52 10.40 24.45 -0.09
C ASP A 52 11.09 24.94 1.20
N LYS A 53 12.36 25.36 1.09
CA LYS A 53 13.15 25.86 2.23
C LYS A 53 12.57 27.11 2.89
N ASP A 54 11.73 27.86 2.17
CA ASP A 54 11.10 29.11 2.60
C ASP A 54 9.68 28.87 3.14
N GLY A 55 9.22 27.61 3.16
CA GLY A 55 7.92 27.20 3.69
C GLY A 55 6.78 27.21 2.67
N ASN A 56 7.06 27.42 1.38
CA ASN A 56 6.01 27.47 0.35
C ASN A 56 5.70 26.06 -0.20
N PRO A 57 4.42 25.74 -0.43
CA PRO A 57 4.02 24.49 -1.04
C PRO A 57 4.32 24.47 -2.54
N GLY A 58 4.73 23.31 -3.05
CA GLY A 58 4.97 23.10 -4.47
C GLY A 58 4.75 21.65 -4.88
N LYS A 59 4.77 21.42 -6.20
CA LYS A 59 4.64 20.09 -6.77
C LYS A 59 5.47 19.91 -8.05
N VAL A 60 5.97 18.70 -8.27
CA VAL A 60 6.73 18.28 -9.47
C VAL A 60 6.13 16.99 -10.04
N PRO A 61 6.23 16.73 -11.35
CA PRO A 61 5.75 15.47 -11.92
C PRO A 61 6.33 14.26 -11.17
N ALA A 62 5.48 13.30 -10.78
CA ALA A 62 5.88 12.14 -10.00
C ALA A 62 6.60 11.06 -10.82
N MET A 63 6.43 11.07 -12.14
CA MET A 63 6.99 10.09 -13.07
C MET A 63 7.92 10.78 -14.08
N GLY A 64 9.05 10.15 -14.36
CA GLY A 64 10.09 10.62 -15.29
C GLY A 64 11.33 11.19 -14.60
N HIS A 65 12.47 11.22 -15.30
CA HIS A 65 13.77 11.68 -14.78
C HIS A 65 13.83 13.16 -14.34
N ASN A 66 12.71 13.88 -14.45
CA ASN A 66 12.59 15.31 -14.15
C ASN A 66 11.95 15.60 -12.78
N GLY A 67 11.53 14.59 -12.02
CA GLY A 67 10.88 14.73 -10.71
C GLY A 67 11.86 15.05 -9.58
N LYS A 68 12.68 16.10 -9.71
CA LYS A 68 13.54 16.59 -8.62
C LYS A 68 12.87 17.76 -7.92
N ILE A 69 12.69 17.64 -6.60
CA ILE A 69 12.24 18.78 -5.79
C ILE A 69 13.39 19.81 -5.65
N PRO A 70 13.08 21.10 -5.41
CA PRO A 70 14.09 22.13 -5.20
C PRO A 70 15.08 21.77 -4.07
N GLU A 71 16.29 22.31 -4.14
CA GLU A 71 17.28 22.11 -3.08
C GLU A 71 16.77 22.63 -1.73
N GLY A 72 16.92 21.82 -0.68
CA GLY A 72 16.42 22.13 0.66
C GLY A 72 14.92 21.91 0.85
N ALA A 73 14.16 21.59 -0.20
CA ALA A 73 12.76 21.20 -0.07
C ALA A 73 12.61 19.82 0.57
N LYS A 74 11.47 19.59 1.22
CA LYS A 74 11.09 18.29 1.79
C LYS A 74 9.75 17.86 1.23
N HIS A 75 9.63 16.57 0.91
CA HIS A 75 8.34 15.99 0.58
C HIS A 75 7.35 16.19 1.73
N ALA A 76 6.11 16.52 1.38
CA ALA A 76 5.08 16.84 2.36
C ALA A 76 3.70 16.50 1.81
N VAL A 77 2.79 16.13 2.69
CA VAL A 77 1.36 16.07 2.40
C VAL A 77 0.81 17.49 2.48
N LEU A 78 0.06 17.91 1.46
CA LEU A 78 -0.57 19.22 1.37
C LEU A 78 -2.09 19.06 1.48
N ASP A 79 -2.72 19.76 2.42
CA ASP A 79 -4.18 19.67 2.63
C ASP A 79 -5.02 20.11 1.42
N THR A 80 -4.40 20.85 0.49
CA THR A 80 -5.03 21.32 -0.75
C THR A 80 -5.04 20.28 -1.87
N GLU A 81 -4.39 19.15 -1.69
CA GLU A 81 -4.20 18.12 -2.72
C GLU A 81 -4.88 16.81 -2.31
N HIS A 82 -5.25 16.01 -3.31
CA HIS A 82 -5.88 14.72 -3.10
C HIS A 82 -4.86 13.58 -3.29
N TYR A 83 -4.76 12.68 -2.30
CA TYR A 83 -3.87 11.52 -2.30
C TYR A 83 -4.68 10.22 -2.22
N PRO A 84 -4.97 9.57 -3.37
CA PRO A 84 -5.86 8.40 -3.39
C PRO A 84 -5.39 7.26 -2.50
N ASN A 85 -4.07 7.09 -2.34
CA ASN A 85 -3.45 6.05 -1.54
C ASN A 85 -3.72 6.19 -0.03
N HIS A 86 -4.12 7.38 0.46
CA HIS A 86 -4.37 7.62 1.88
C HIS A 86 -5.54 6.80 2.42
N MET A 87 -6.59 6.65 1.62
CA MET A 87 -7.78 5.86 1.91
C MET A 87 -7.81 4.56 1.11
N ALA A 88 -7.32 4.58 -0.14
CA ALA A 88 -7.34 3.43 -1.04
C ALA A 88 -8.74 2.79 -1.14
N VAL A 89 -8.86 1.48 -0.90
CA VAL A 89 -10.15 0.79 -0.76
C VAL A 89 -10.42 0.35 0.69
N ASP A 90 -9.66 0.90 1.64
CA ASP A 90 -9.79 0.67 3.07
C ASP A 90 -9.65 -0.81 3.50
N PHE A 91 -8.76 -1.55 2.84
CA PHE A 91 -8.48 -2.94 3.21
C PHE A 91 -7.93 -3.06 4.63
N TYR A 92 -7.27 -2.02 5.16
CA TYR A 92 -6.73 -2.01 6.53
C TYR A 92 -7.81 -2.34 7.58
N HIS A 93 -9.01 -1.79 7.42
CA HIS A 93 -10.12 -2.02 8.33
C HIS A 93 -11.02 -3.18 7.92
N ARG A 94 -11.07 -3.49 6.62
CA ARG A 94 -12.07 -4.38 6.00
C ARG A 94 -11.52 -5.73 5.54
N TYR A 95 -10.26 -6.02 5.84
CA TYR A 95 -9.60 -7.23 5.33
C TYR A 95 -10.34 -8.53 5.69
N LYS A 96 -11.08 -8.58 6.79
CA LYS A 96 -11.84 -9.79 7.19
C LYS A 96 -13.00 -10.06 6.25
N GLU A 97 -13.78 -9.03 5.92
CA GLU A 97 -14.88 -9.11 4.97
C GLU A 97 -14.35 -9.43 3.57
N ASP A 98 -13.26 -8.76 3.17
CA ASP A 98 -12.67 -8.93 1.84
C ASP A 98 -12.08 -10.35 1.66
N ILE A 99 -11.35 -10.86 2.67
CA ILE A 99 -10.81 -12.24 2.65
C ILE A 99 -11.93 -13.27 2.64
N LYS A 100 -13.04 -13.03 3.35
CA LYS A 100 -14.21 -13.89 3.27
C LYS A 100 -14.76 -13.94 1.84
N MET A 101 -14.85 -12.80 1.14
CA MET A 101 -15.26 -12.77 -0.26
C MET A 101 -14.27 -13.53 -1.16
N PHE A 102 -12.96 -13.45 -0.90
CA PHE A 102 -11.97 -14.24 -1.63
C PHE A 102 -12.19 -15.75 -1.46
N ALA A 103 -12.53 -16.17 -0.24
CA ALA A 103 -12.89 -17.56 0.05
C ALA A 103 -14.17 -18.00 -0.69
N GLU A 104 -15.20 -17.14 -0.76
CA GLU A 104 -16.43 -17.40 -1.52
C GLU A 104 -16.17 -17.58 -3.02
N MET A 105 -15.15 -16.92 -3.57
CA MET A 105 -14.70 -17.13 -4.96
C MET A 105 -13.80 -18.36 -5.15
N GLY A 106 -13.41 -19.04 -4.07
CA GLY A 106 -12.57 -20.24 -4.12
C GLY A 106 -11.08 -19.96 -4.27
N TYR A 107 -10.58 -18.84 -3.73
CA TYR A 107 -9.14 -18.60 -3.69
C TYR A 107 -8.41 -19.69 -2.91
N SER A 108 -7.28 -20.12 -3.47
CA SER A 108 -6.29 -20.98 -2.82
C SER A 108 -5.03 -20.21 -2.41
N VAL A 109 -4.79 -19.06 -3.03
CA VAL A 109 -3.67 -18.17 -2.72
C VAL A 109 -4.15 -16.72 -2.75
N PHE A 110 -3.58 -15.88 -1.89
CA PHE A 110 -3.79 -14.43 -1.94
C PHE A 110 -2.43 -13.73 -1.90
N ARG A 111 -2.11 -13.00 -2.97
CA ARG A 111 -0.88 -12.25 -3.06
C ARG A 111 -1.07 -10.83 -2.55
N LEU A 112 -0.19 -10.40 -1.66
CA LEU A 112 -0.14 -9.04 -1.14
C LEU A 112 1.31 -8.60 -0.92
N SER A 113 1.53 -7.31 -0.71
CA SER A 113 2.81 -6.80 -0.22
C SER A 113 2.69 -6.41 1.25
N ILE A 114 3.80 -6.46 1.98
CA ILE A 114 3.90 -5.82 3.30
C ILE A 114 4.32 -4.36 3.08
N SER A 115 3.62 -3.42 3.70
CA SER A 115 4.04 -2.02 3.76
C SER A 115 5.25 -1.91 4.68
N TRP A 116 6.43 -1.64 4.11
CA TRP A 116 7.64 -1.43 4.90
C TRP A 116 7.42 -0.38 5.98
N ALA A 117 6.80 0.75 5.66
CA ALA A 117 6.56 1.83 6.60
C ALA A 117 5.58 1.47 7.75
N ARG A 118 4.85 0.35 7.67
CA ARG A 118 4.13 -0.19 8.82
C ARG A 118 5.04 -0.98 9.76
N ILE A 119 6.13 -1.57 9.25
CA ILE A 119 7.08 -2.38 10.03
C ILE A 119 8.24 -1.53 10.56
N SER A 120 8.81 -0.66 9.73
CA SER A 120 9.83 0.32 10.10
C SER A 120 9.42 1.69 9.54
N PRO A 121 8.71 2.51 10.34
CA PRO A 121 8.16 3.80 9.92
C PRO A 121 9.19 4.80 9.37
N ASN A 122 10.41 4.82 9.93
CA ASN A 122 11.50 5.68 9.47
C ASN A 122 12.45 4.97 8.49
N GLY A 123 12.30 3.66 8.34
CA GLY A 123 13.10 2.80 7.45
C GLY A 123 14.40 2.27 8.07
N ASP A 124 14.89 2.92 9.13
CA ASP A 124 16.10 2.57 9.89
C ASP A 124 15.84 2.40 11.40
N ASP A 125 14.58 2.15 11.76
CA ASP A 125 14.18 1.96 13.16
C ASP A 125 14.91 0.76 13.77
N LYS A 126 15.36 0.92 15.02
CA LYS A 126 16.06 -0.16 15.75
C LYS A 126 15.14 -1.32 16.07
N GLU A 127 13.89 -1.02 16.38
CA GLU A 127 12.85 -1.98 16.72
C GLU A 127 11.67 -1.80 15.76
N PRO A 128 11.02 -2.89 15.33
CA PRO A 128 9.88 -2.80 14.45
C PRO A 128 8.66 -2.21 15.17
N ASN A 129 7.78 -1.58 14.41
CA ASN A 129 6.46 -1.18 14.89
C ASN A 129 5.58 -2.41 15.11
N GLN A 130 5.29 -2.70 16.38
CA GLN A 130 4.52 -3.88 16.78
C GLN A 130 3.10 -3.89 16.20
N ALA A 131 2.44 -2.73 16.10
CA ALA A 131 1.08 -2.66 15.55
C ALA A 131 1.04 -3.07 14.07
N GLY A 132 2.06 -2.70 13.30
CA GLY A 132 2.20 -3.16 11.91
C GLY A 132 2.42 -4.66 11.80
N LEU A 133 3.23 -5.25 12.70
CA LEU A 133 3.42 -6.71 12.75
C LEU A 133 2.11 -7.43 13.10
N ASP A 134 1.35 -6.90 14.06
CA ASP A 134 0.08 -7.48 14.50
C ASP A 134 -0.99 -7.40 13.42
N PHE A 135 -1.02 -6.32 12.63
CA PHE A 135 -1.90 -6.20 11.47
C PHE A 135 -1.65 -7.32 10.45
N TYR A 136 -0.41 -7.50 9.97
CA TYR A 136 -0.12 -8.54 8.97
C TYR A 136 -0.28 -9.95 9.53
N ARG A 137 0.05 -10.17 10.81
CA ARG A 137 -0.27 -11.43 11.49
C ARG A 137 -1.76 -11.72 11.41
N SER A 138 -2.61 -10.75 11.72
CA SER A 138 -4.05 -10.90 11.71
C SER A 138 -4.61 -11.14 10.30
N VAL A 139 -4.04 -10.48 9.27
CA VAL A 139 -4.37 -10.75 7.86
C VAL A 139 -4.04 -12.19 7.48
N PHE A 140 -2.84 -12.67 7.83
CA PHE A 140 -2.42 -14.05 7.50
C PHE A 140 -3.22 -15.11 8.26
N GLU A 141 -3.58 -14.84 9.51
CA GLU A 141 -4.45 -15.71 10.30
C GLU A 141 -5.85 -15.79 9.69
N GLU A 142 -6.41 -14.66 9.22
CA GLU A 142 -7.72 -14.66 8.54
C GLU A 142 -7.65 -15.38 7.18
N CYS A 143 -6.58 -15.25 6.39
CA CYS A 143 -6.38 -16.06 5.19
C CYS A 143 -6.38 -17.57 5.51
N ARG A 144 -5.63 -17.98 6.54
CA ARG A 144 -5.50 -19.39 6.94
C ARG A 144 -6.81 -19.99 7.42
N LYS A 145 -7.66 -19.21 8.07
CA LYS A 145 -9.02 -19.63 8.47
C LYS A 145 -9.85 -20.15 7.29
N TYR A 146 -9.60 -19.66 6.07
CA TYR A 146 -10.27 -20.08 4.85
C TYR A 146 -9.41 -20.97 3.93
N ASN A 147 -8.27 -21.48 4.41
CA ASN A 147 -7.30 -22.25 3.62
C ASN A 147 -6.72 -21.49 2.41
N ILE A 148 -6.56 -20.17 2.54
CA ILE A 148 -5.92 -19.33 1.53
C ILE A 148 -4.45 -19.15 1.91
N GLU A 149 -3.53 -19.52 1.03
CA GLU A 149 -2.09 -19.34 1.23
C GLU A 149 -1.68 -17.87 0.98
N PRO A 150 -1.08 -17.16 1.95
CA PRO A 150 -0.54 -15.83 1.70
C PRO A 150 0.74 -15.90 0.85
N LEU A 151 0.80 -15.14 -0.25
CA LEU A 151 2.01 -14.97 -1.05
C LEU A 151 2.49 -13.52 -0.91
N VAL A 152 3.65 -13.33 -0.28
CA VAL A 152 4.12 -11.99 0.13
C VAL A 152 5.15 -11.44 -0.86
N SER A 153 4.98 -10.16 -1.23
CA SER A 153 6.02 -9.34 -1.85
C SER A 153 6.63 -8.42 -0.78
N ILE A 154 7.96 -8.44 -0.65
CA ILE A 154 8.73 -7.60 0.28
C ILE A 154 9.19 -6.30 -0.38
#